data_AF-A0A1J5P8P2-F1
#
_entry.id   AF-A0A1J5P8P2-F1
#
_cell.length_a   1.000
_cell.length_b   1.000
_cell.length_c   1.000
_cell.angle_alpha   90.00
_cell.angle_beta   90.00
_cell.angle_gamma   90.00
#
_symmetry.space_group_name_H-M   'P 1'
#
loop_
_entity.id
_entity.type
_entity.pdbx_description
1 polymer ?
#
loop_
_entity_poly.entity_id
_entity_poly.type
_entity_poly.pdbx_seq_one_letter_code
_entity_poly.pdbx_strand_id
1 'polypeptide(L)' 'MNGGMKKTGAFCEFYKEQVNYALRLIADGKADDYLWDGWDEGTETVFNLAC' A
#
# COMPACT_ATOMS: atom_id res chain seq x y z
N MET A 1 -10.15 -14.01 17.21
CA MET A 1 -9.19 -13.21 18.01
C MET A 1 -9.04 -11.87 17.31
N ASN A 2 -9.63 -10.81 17.86
CA ASN A 2 -9.67 -9.49 17.22
C ASN A 2 -8.67 -8.58 17.93
N GLY A 3 -7.80 -7.92 17.15
CA GLY A 3 -6.74 -7.04 17.67
C GLY A 3 -7.32 -5.93 18.54
N GLY A 4 -6.78 -5.77 19.75
CA GLY A 4 -7.08 -4.64 20.63
C GLY A 4 -5.88 -3.69 20.66
N MET A 5 -6.11 -2.39 20.79
CA MET A 5 -5.09 -1.33 20.79
C MET A 5 -3.85 -1.56 21.68
N LYS A 6 -3.94 -2.42 22.70
CA LYS A 6 -2.85 -2.76 23.63
C LYS A 6 -2.08 -4.04 23.29
N LYS A 7 -2.41 -4.69 22.17
CA LYS A 7 -1.74 -5.89 21.70
C LYS A 7 -1.51 -5.74 20.20
N THR A 8 -0.26 -5.89 19.76
CA THR A 8 0.05 -6.05 18.34
C THR A 8 -0.82 -7.19 17.82
N GLY A 9 -1.71 -6.91 16.88
CA GLY A 9 -2.71 -7.87 16.42
C GLY A 9 -2.05 -9.16 15.93
N ALA A 10 -2.76 -10.29 16.02
CA ALA A 10 -2.27 -11.63 15.66
C ALA A 10 -1.76 -11.77 14.20
N PHE A 11 -1.93 -10.72 13.39
CA PHE A 11 -1.55 -10.65 11.99
C PHE A 11 -0.46 -9.59 11.72
N CYS A 12 0.22 -9.05 12.73
CA CYS A 12 1.16 -7.94 12.53
C CYS A 12 2.28 -8.26 11.53
N GLU A 13 2.93 -9.43 11.65
CA GLU A 13 3.96 -9.82 10.69
C GLU A 13 3.35 -10.10 9.31
N PHE A 14 2.16 -10.70 9.24
CA PHE A 14 1.47 -10.93 7.98
C PHE A 14 1.13 -9.62 7.24
N TYR A 15 0.56 -8.64 7.94
CA TYR A 15 0.29 -7.32 7.38
C TYR A 15 1.56 -6.58 7.01
N LYS A 16 2.62 -6.69 7.81
CA LYS A 16 3.93 -6.11 7.51
C LYS A 16 4.51 -6.68 6.22
N GLU A 17 4.43 -8.00 6.02
CA GLU A 17 4.88 -8.63 4.78
C GLU A 17 4.05 -8.17 3.56
N GLN A 18 2.73 -8.03 3.71
CA GLN A 18 1.88 -7.48 2.64
C GLN A 18 2.27 -6.03 2.27
N VAL A 19 2.48 -5.17 3.27
CA VAL A 19 2.88 -3.78 3.06
C VAL A 19 4.27 -3.71 2.41
N ASN A 20 5.23 -4.52 2.89
CA ASN A 20 6.56 -4.59 2.29
C ASN A 20 6.50 -5.00 0.81
N TYR A 21 5.63 -5.95 0.47
CA TYR A 21 5.44 -6.38 -0.91
C TYR A 21 4.81 -5.27 -1.78
N ALA A 22 3.77 -4.61 -1.28
CA ALA A 22 3.14 -3.50 -1.99
C ALA A 22 4.12 -2.35 -2.28
N LEU A 23 4.96 -1.98 -1.30
CA LEU A 23 5.99 -0.96 -1.47
C LEU A 23 7.03 -1.33 -2.54
N ARG A 24 7.39 -2.61 -2.65
CA ARG A 24 8.27 -3.10 -3.73
C ARG A 24 7.63 -2.97 -5.11
N LEU A 25 6.34 -3.31 -5.24
CA LEU A 25 5.63 -3.15 -6.52
C LEU A 25 5.55 -1.70 -6.96
N ILE A 26 5.34 -0.77 -6.02
CA ILE A 26 5.36 0.68 -6.29
C ILE A 26 6.75 1.10 -6.77
N ALA A 27 7.81 0.68 -6.07
CA ALA A 27 9.18 1.01 -6.45
C ALA A 27 9.58 0.43 -7.82
N ASP A 28 9.05 -0.75 -8.16
CA ASP A 28 9.25 -1.41 -9.46
C ASP A 28 8.40 -0.81 -10.60
N GLY A 29 7.50 0.14 -10.32
CA GLY A 29 6.58 0.70 -11.31
C GLY A 29 5.51 -0.28 -11.80
N LYS A 30 5.15 -1.28 -10.99
CA LYS A 30 4.18 -2.36 -11.31
C LYS A 30 2.88 -2.25 -10.54
N ALA A 31 2.67 -1.16 -9.79
CA ALA A 31 1.50 -1.01 -8.94
C ALA A 31 0.20 -0.98 -9.76
N ASP A 32 0.22 -0.41 -10.96
CA ASP A 32 -0.95 -0.26 -11.83
C ASP A 32 -1.59 -1.59 -12.24
N ASP A 33 -0.82 -2.70 -12.27
CA ASP A 33 -1.34 -4.05 -12.56
C ASP A 33 -2.32 -4.57 -11.49
N TYR A 34 -2.31 -3.96 -10.29
CA TYR A 34 -3.09 -4.40 -9.13
C TYR A 34 -4.17 -3.40 -8.72
N LEU A 35 -4.20 -2.22 -9.33
CA LEU A 35 -5.17 -1.17 -9.04
C LEU A 35 -6.40 -1.34 -9.94
N TRP A 36 -7.55 -0.88 -9.46
CA TRP A 36 -8.76 -0.92 -10.27
C TRP A 36 -8.75 0.22 -11.30
N ASP A 37 -9.54 0.08 -12.36
CA ASP A 37 -9.67 1.11 -13.38
C ASP A 37 -10.18 2.42 -12.76
N GLY A 38 -9.47 3.53 -13.01
CA GLY A 38 -9.81 4.83 -12.44
C GLY A 38 -9.52 4.95 -10.93
N TRP A 39 -8.52 4.22 -10.42
CA TRP A 39 -8.12 4.31 -9.01
C TRP A 39 -7.73 5.72 -8.55
N ASP A 40 -7.28 6.54 -9.49
CA ASP A 40 -6.84 7.92 -9.31
C ASP A 40 -7.95 8.94 -9.58
N GLU A 41 -9.17 8.52 -9.93
CA GLU A 41 -10.30 9.42 -10.18
C GLU A 41 -10.61 10.26 -8.93
N GLY A 42 -10.52 11.59 -9.08
CA GLY A 42 -10.72 12.54 -7.98
C GLY A 42 -9.47 12.78 -7.11
N THR A 43 -8.34 12.19 -7.47
CA THR A 43 -7.03 12.53 -6.90
C THR A 43 -6.33 13.61 -7.72
N GLU A 44 -5.48 14.41 -7.07
CA GLU A 44 -4.65 15.43 -7.72
C GLU A 44 -3.19 15.17 -7.37
N THR A 45 -2.33 15.05 -8.39
CA THR A 45 -0.89 14.98 -8.16
C THR A 45 -0.36 16.38 -7.86
N VAL A 46 -0.26 16.73 -6.58
CA VAL A 46 0.24 18.04 -6.12
C VAL A 46 1.77 18.16 -6.12
N PHE A 47 2.47 17.03 -6.25
CA PHE A 47 3.92 16.96 -6.26
C PHE A 47 4.39 15.79 -7.12
N ASN A 48 5.20 16.09 -8.14
CA ASN A 48 5.90 15.09 -8.93
C ASN A 48 7.37 15.48 -9.01
N LEU A 49 8.24 14.63 -8.47
CA LEU A 49 9.68 14.84 -8.45
C LEU A 49 10.24 14.39 -9.81
N ALA A 50 9.99 15.21 -10.84
CA ALA A 50 10.58 15.00 -12.16
C ALA A 50 12.10 15.25 -12.07
N CYS A 51 12.89 14.26 -12.50
CA CYS A 51 14.34 14.41 -12.71
C CYS A 51 14.62 15.10 -14.06
#